data_AF-A0A316VLV3-F1
#
_entry.id   AF-A0A316VLV3-F1
#
_cell.length_a   1.000
_cell.length_b   1.000
_cell.length_c   1.000
_cell.angle_alpha   90.00
_cell.angle_beta   90.00
_cell.angle_gamma   90.00
#
_symmetry.space_group_name_H-M   'P 1'
#
loop_
_entity.id
_entity.type
_entity.pdbx_description
1 polymer ?
#
loop_
_entity_poly.entity_id
_entity_poly.type
_entity_poly.pdbx_seq_one_letter_code
_entity_poly.pdbx_strand_id
1 'polypeptide(L)'
;PVQITSFSYDEKRKLFHDDRSRKYYHPPPPNADLNRGYETRIERDDNVNEHLNSLLEALMQGEEVEGHQKQADLITWRGMMTKLCTVLYEDQQGFEMNVMMLNGTLYIEEHVGEAKLADRRRSKEGSEGSKRNGYYGYSFESWTCHSWRERGQGTNAWDGDVNTNVQWCLVVKTKLGSMRLILGGEVDAVDPVSNAPIEVKTSRDIRSAKDEEFFEKKMLRFYMQSFLLGIQKVIVGFRDHRGFLVTNQEMDTLAMPRAVRGKPHAWDPMACLKAASDILSAVKAHLSAHTQQSKLPDVK
;
A
#
# COMPACT_ATOMS: atom_id res chain seq x y z
N PRO A 1 5.63 -13.85 1.80
CA PRO A 1 4.15 -13.80 1.68
C PRO A 1 3.70 -14.74 0.57
N VAL A 2 2.54 -15.39 0.71
CA VAL A 2 1.96 -16.29 -0.32
C VAL A 2 0.62 -15.70 -0.75
N GLN A 3 0.45 -15.45 -2.05
CA GLN A 3 -0.84 -15.02 -2.59
C GLN A 3 -1.88 -16.13 -2.45
N ILE A 4 -3.06 -15.78 -1.96
CA ILE A 4 -4.18 -16.70 -1.80
C ILE A 4 -5.36 -16.35 -2.71
N THR A 5 -5.58 -15.07 -3.00
CA THR A 5 -6.57 -14.60 -3.98
C THR A 5 -6.25 -13.17 -4.42
N SER A 6 -7.01 -12.64 -5.36
CA SER A 6 -6.95 -11.25 -5.86
C SER A 6 -8.36 -10.77 -6.21
N PHE A 7 -8.50 -9.45 -6.33
CA PHE A 7 -9.73 -8.82 -6.81
C PHE A 7 -9.41 -7.47 -7.47
N SER A 8 -10.37 -6.96 -8.22
CA SER A 8 -10.26 -5.72 -8.99
C SER A 8 -11.39 -4.76 -8.67
N TYR A 9 -11.09 -3.47 -8.69
CA TYR A 9 -12.06 -2.41 -8.85
C TYR A 9 -11.97 -1.85 -10.27
N ASP A 10 -13.10 -1.65 -10.94
CA ASP A 10 -13.15 -1.03 -12.25
C ASP A 10 -13.15 0.52 -12.18
N GLU A 11 -13.26 1.14 -13.34
CA GLU A 11 -13.31 2.60 -13.54
C GLU A 11 -14.48 3.31 -12.82
N LYS A 12 -15.51 2.56 -12.40
CA LYS A 12 -16.67 3.04 -11.63
C LYS A 12 -16.63 2.59 -10.18
N ARG A 13 -15.48 2.10 -9.70
CA ARG A 13 -15.27 1.56 -8.35
C ARG A 13 -16.13 0.32 -8.04
N LYS A 14 -16.56 -0.43 -9.06
CA LYS A 14 -17.29 -1.68 -8.85
C LYS A 14 -16.30 -2.82 -8.58
N LEU A 15 -16.59 -3.61 -7.55
CA LEU A 15 -15.80 -4.78 -7.15
C LEU A 15 -16.02 -5.97 -8.11
N PHE A 16 -14.93 -6.63 -8.46
CA PHE A 16 -14.91 -7.89 -9.21
C PHE A 16 -13.88 -8.84 -8.62
N HIS A 17 -14.22 -10.12 -8.52
CA HIS A 17 -13.33 -11.17 -8.01
C HIS A 17 -12.48 -11.79 -9.14
N ASP A 18 -11.78 -10.93 -9.89
CA ASP A 18 -10.87 -11.30 -10.96
C ASP A 18 -9.71 -10.30 -11.10
N ASP A 19 -8.87 -10.51 -12.11
CA ASP A 19 -7.67 -9.70 -12.38
C ASP A 19 -7.88 -8.67 -13.49
N ARG A 20 -9.12 -8.24 -13.79
CA ARG A 20 -9.40 -7.35 -14.93
C ARG A 20 -8.66 -6.01 -14.87
N SER A 21 -8.35 -5.52 -13.66
CA SER A 21 -7.64 -4.26 -13.44
C SER A 21 -6.13 -4.45 -13.31
N ARG A 22 -5.63 -5.67 -13.51
CA ARG A 22 -4.19 -5.97 -13.48
C ARG A 22 -3.48 -5.28 -14.64
N LYS A 23 -2.39 -4.60 -14.32
CA LYS A 23 -1.52 -3.90 -15.28
C LYS A 23 -0.14 -4.55 -15.36
N TYR A 24 0.57 -4.27 -16.43
CA TYR A 24 1.90 -4.78 -16.73
C TYR A 24 2.90 -3.64 -16.72
N TYR A 25 4.08 -3.88 -16.18
CA TYR A 25 5.13 -2.88 -16.11
C TYR A 25 5.74 -2.63 -17.50
N HIS A 26 5.88 -1.37 -17.84
CA HIS A 26 6.60 -0.86 -18.99
C HIS A 26 7.53 0.28 -18.54
N PRO A 27 8.77 0.32 -19.04
CA PRO A 27 9.67 1.41 -18.70
C PRO A 27 9.14 2.74 -19.25
N PRO A 28 9.20 3.83 -18.47
CA PRO A 28 8.73 5.14 -18.92
C PRO A 28 9.67 5.71 -20.00
N PRO A 29 9.16 6.57 -20.91
CA PRO A 29 10.02 7.29 -21.85
C PRO A 29 10.93 8.30 -21.13
N PRO A 30 12.09 8.66 -21.71
CA PRO A 30 12.91 9.75 -21.19
C PRO A 30 12.12 11.06 -21.09
N ASN A 31 12.32 11.83 -20.02
CA ASN A 31 11.64 13.11 -19.79
C ASN A 31 10.11 13.02 -19.77
N ALA A 32 9.54 11.88 -19.33
CA ALA A 32 8.10 11.74 -19.14
C ALA A 32 7.53 12.90 -18.29
N ASP A 33 6.50 13.57 -18.80
CA ASP A 33 5.84 14.68 -18.12
C ASP A 33 4.80 14.13 -17.13
N LEU A 34 5.07 14.24 -15.83
CA LEU A 34 4.17 13.79 -14.79
C LEU A 34 3.00 14.77 -14.54
N ASN A 35 2.98 15.93 -15.21
CA ASN A 35 1.81 16.81 -15.20
C ASN A 35 0.74 16.39 -16.21
N ARG A 36 1.09 15.51 -17.16
CA ARG A 36 0.16 15.02 -18.18
C ARG A 36 -1.05 14.37 -17.53
N GLY A 37 -2.24 14.78 -17.97
CA GLY A 37 -3.52 14.24 -17.48
C GLY A 37 -4.01 14.82 -16.15
N TYR A 38 -3.32 15.83 -15.58
CA TYR A 38 -3.71 16.39 -14.29
C TYR A 38 -5.14 16.97 -14.32
N GLU A 39 -5.50 17.76 -15.33
CA GLU A 39 -6.81 18.42 -15.39
C GLU A 39 -7.97 17.45 -15.74
N THR A 40 -7.67 16.29 -16.33
CA THR A 40 -8.67 15.27 -16.75
C THR A 40 -8.78 14.11 -15.77
N ARG A 41 -8.03 14.14 -14.66
CA ARG A 41 -8.00 13.06 -13.68
C ARG A 41 -9.36 12.83 -13.03
N ILE A 42 -9.67 11.56 -12.79
CA ILE A 42 -10.84 11.12 -12.04
C ILE A 42 -10.36 10.66 -10.66
N GLU A 43 -10.81 11.34 -9.62
CA GLU A 43 -10.48 11.00 -8.24
C GLU A 43 -11.64 10.20 -7.62
N ARG A 44 -11.28 9.07 -6.99
CA ARG A 44 -12.16 8.29 -6.13
C ARG A 44 -12.70 9.15 -4.99
N ASP A 45 -13.98 8.96 -4.66
CA ASP A 45 -14.60 9.59 -3.50
C ASP A 45 -13.99 9.04 -2.19
N ASP A 46 -13.26 9.91 -1.49
CA ASP A 46 -12.59 9.60 -0.22
C ASP A 46 -13.53 9.72 1.00
N ASN A 47 -14.78 10.16 0.81
CA ASN A 47 -15.80 10.20 1.86
C ASN A 47 -16.46 8.83 2.09
N VAL A 48 -16.38 7.92 1.10
CA VAL A 48 -16.90 6.57 1.23
C VAL A 48 -15.90 5.71 1.98
N ASN A 49 -16.28 5.25 3.18
CA ASN A 49 -15.49 4.27 3.91
C ASN A 49 -15.82 2.86 3.41
N GLU A 50 -14.85 2.23 2.77
CA GLU A 50 -15.00 0.87 2.22
C GLU A 50 -14.69 -0.22 3.26
N HIS A 51 -14.19 0.17 4.44
CA HIS A 51 -13.88 -0.73 5.55
C HIS A 51 -13.00 -1.90 5.08
N LEU A 52 -13.25 -3.10 5.58
CA LEU A 52 -12.61 -4.35 5.11
C LEU A 52 -13.47 -5.10 4.08
N ASN A 53 -14.55 -4.51 3.57
CA ASN A 53 -15.60 -5.23 2.86
C ASN A 53 -15.06 -6.04 1.68
N SER A 54 -14.34 -5.41 0.75
CA SER A 54 -13.80 -6.11 -0.43
C SER A 54 -12.75 -7.17 -0.08
N LEU A 55 -11.94 -6.94 0.95
CA LEU A 55 -11.01 -7.97 1.46
C LEU A 55 -11.78 -9.18 1.99
N LEU A 56 -12.83 -8.96 2.79
CA LEU A 56 -13.65 -10.04 3.35
C LEU A 56 -14.46 -10.77 2.27
N GLU A 57 -15.06 -10.03 1.34
CA GLU A 57 -15.79 -10.60 0.20
C GLU A 57 -14.86 -11.45 -0.68
N ALA A 58 -13.65 -10.99 -0.99
CA ALA A 58 -12.67 -11.78 -1.73
C ALA A 58 -12.27 -13.07 -1.00
N LEU A 59 -12.13 -13.02 0.33
CA LEU A 59 -11.86 -14.21 1.14
C LEU A 59 -13.03 -15.20 1.17
N MET A 60 -14.27 -14.70 1.08
CA MET A 60 -15.48 -15.52 1.05
C MET A 60 -15.74 -16.19 -0.30
N GLN A 61 -15.13 -15.71 -1.39
CA GLN A 61 -15.26 -16.28 -2.73
C GLN A 61 -14.17 -17.32 -3.06
N GLY A 62 -13.08 -17.37 -2.30
CA GLY A 62 -11.98 -18.30 -2.55
C GLY A 62 -12.32 -19.76 -2.23
N GLU A 63 -11.65 -20.72 -2.89
CA GLU A 63 -11.95 -22.15 -2.78
C GLU A 63 -11.72 -22.75 -1.36
N GLU A 64 -11.00 -22.03 -0.49
CA GLU A 64 -10.67 -22.46 0.88
C GLU A 64 -11.10 -21.43 1.94
N VAL A 65 -12.32 -20.88 1.84
CA VAL A 65 -12.88 -19.88 2.79
C VAL A 65 -12.68 -20.29 4.25
N GLU A 66 -13.09 -21.52 4.59
CA GLU A 66 -13.03 -22.01 5.97
C GLU A 66 -11.59 -22.26 6.45
N GLY A 67 -10.68 -22.68 5.58
CA GLY A 67 -9.29 -22.99 5.93
C GLY A 67 -8.47 -21.72 6.20
N HIS A 68 -8.72 -20.65 5.45
CA HIS A 68 -7.99 -19.39 5.59
C HIS A 68 -8.45 -18.57 6.80
N GLN A 69 -9.76 -18.44 6.99
CA GLN A 69 -10.31 -17.68 8.13
C GLN A 69 -10.04 -18.37 9.47
N LYS A 70 -10.18 -19.71 9.56
CA LYS A 70 -9.92 -20.46 10.81
C LYS A 70 -8.43 -20.46 11.23
N GLN A 71 -7.53 -19.96 10.39
CA GLN A 71 -6.09 -19.96 10.62
C GLN A 71 -5.45 -18.57 10.66
N ALA A 72 -6.21 -17.48 10.55
CA ALA A 72 -5.64 -16.14 10.68
C ALA A 72 -5.66 -15.68 12.13
N ASP A 73 -4.60 -15.02 12.56
CA ASP A 73 -4.56 -14.29 13.83
C ASP A 73 -4.94 -12.81 13.63
N LEU A 74 -4.75 -12.29 12.41
CA LEU A 74 -5.10 -10.93 11.99
C LEU A 74 -5.53 -10.92 10.51
N ILE A 75 -6.60 -10.17 10.22
CA ILE A 75 -7.05 -9.81 8.86
C ILE A 75 -7.13 -8.29 8.77
N THR A 76 -6.40 -7.67 7.85
CA THR A 76 -6.39 -6.21 7.68
C THR A 76 -5.87 -5.78 6.31
N TRP A 77 -6.00 -4.50 5.97
CA TRP A 77 -5.28 -3.91 4.85
C TRP A 77 -3.79 -3.78 5.17
N ARG A 78 -2.95 -4.07 4.17
CA ARG A 78 -1.50 -3.88 4.21
C ARG A 78 -1.11 -2.48 4.67
N GLY A 79 -1.87 -1.46 4.28
CA GLY A 79 -1.63 -0.08 4.71
C GLY A 79 -1.68 0.12 6.23
N MET A 80 -2.52 -0.65 6.96
CA MET A 80 -2.53 -0.61 8.43
C MET A 80 -1.26 -1.24 9.00
N MET A 81 -0.84 -2.38 8.45
CA MET A 81 0.42 -2.99 8.85
C MET A 81 1.64 -2.12 8.55
N THR A 82 1.65 -1.40 7.41
CA THR A 82 2.71 -0.43 7.11
C THR A 82 2.84 0.59 8.24
N LYS A 83 1.74 1.21 8.69
CA LYS A 83 1.76 2.20 9.78
C LYS A 83 2.29 1.63 11.09
N LEU A 84 1.86 0.42 11.45
CA LEU A 84 2.37 -0.26 12.66
C LEU A 84 3.87 -0.54 12.56
N CYS A 85 4.34 -0.97 11.39
CA CYS A 85 5.75 -1.27 11.17
C CYS A 85 6.61 0.01 11.14
N THR A 86 6.10 1.16 10.70
CA THR A 86 6.90 2.37 10.56
C THR A 86 6.86 3.31 11.77
N VAL A 87 6.09 2.96 12.81
CA VAL A 87 5.82 3.80 13.99
C VAL A 87 7.07 4.31 14.73
N LEU A 88 8.20 3.58 14.68
CA LEU A 88 9.43 3.99 15.37
C LEU A 88 10.16 5.17 14.69
N TYR A 89 9.93 5.35 13.40
CA TYR A 89 10.70 6.30 12.58
C TYR A 89 9.82 7.35 11.91
N GLU A 90 8.50 7.20 11.95
CA GLU A 90 7.55 8.19 11.47
C GLU A 90 6.99 9.02 12.61
N ASP A 91 7.34 10.30 12.61
CA ASP A 91 6.99 11.28 13.65
C ASP A 91 5.90 12.27 13.19
N GLN A 92 5.62 12.35 11.89
CA GLN A 92 4.76 13.42 11.33
C GLN A 92 3.28 13.10 11.25
N GLN A 93 2.89 11.82 11.27
CA GLN A 93 1.50 11.40 11.07
C GLN A 93 1.11 10.35 12.10
N GLY A 94 0.34 10.78 13.10
CA GLY A 94 -0.37 9.86 13.97
C GLY A 94 -1.39 9.03 13.17
N PHE A 95 -1.85 7.93 13.77
CA PHE A 95 -2.92 7.13 13.19
C PHE A 95 -3.83 6.59 14.29
N GLU A 96 -5.08 6.38 13.92
CA GLU A 96 -6.07 5.71 14.73
C GLU A 96 -6.61 4.51 13.94
N MET A 97 -6.95 3.44 14.65
CA MET A 97 -7.43 2.19 14.06
C MET A 97 -8.59 1.64 14.89
N ASN A 98 -9.63 1.16 14.22
CA ASN A 98 -10.66 0.34 14.87
C ASN A 98 -10.14 -1.09 14.92
N VAL A 99 -10.31 -1.76 16.06
CA VAL A 99 -9.94 -3.16 16.23
C VAL A 99 -11.12 -3.93 16.80
N MET A 100 -11.50 -5.01 16.13
CA MET A 100 -12.46 -5.98 16.65
C MET A 100 -11.83 -7.37 16.68
N MET A 101 -12.26 -8.21 17.63
CA MET A 101 -11.84 -9.60 17.69
C MET A 101 -13.06 -10.50 17.55
N LEU A 102 -13.01 -11.40 16.56
CA LEU A 102 -14.06 -12.39 16.31
C LEU A 102 -13.40 -13.77 16.22
N ASN A 103 -13.87 -14.71 17.06
CA ASN A 103 -13.37 -16.10 17.10
C ASN A 103 -11.83 -16.21 17.18
N GLY A 104 -11.19 -15.32 17.96
CA GLY A 104 -9.73 -15.29 18.15
C GLY A 104 -8.92 -14.63 17.02
N THR A 105 -9.60 -14.14 15.98
CA THR A 105 -9.01 -13.38 14.86
C THR A 105 -9.21 -11.90 15.08
N LEU A 106 -8.15 -11.11 14.96
CA LEU A 106 -8.23 -9.66 14.94
C LEU A 106 -8.63 -9.17 13.55
N TYR A 107 -9.48 -8.15 13.51
CA TYR A 107 -9.79 -7.38 12.31
C TYR A 107 -9.46 -5.93 12.63
N ILE A 108 -8.58 -5.34 11.81
CA ILE A 108 -8.11 -3.98 12.00
C ILE A 108 -8.45 -3.17 10.76
N GLU A 109 -9.07 -2.02 10.95
CA GLU A 109 -9.30 -1.05 9.89
C GLU A 109 -8.90 0.35 10.33
N GLU A 110 -8.84 1.26 9.38
CA GLU A 110 -8.54 2.65 9.67
C GLU A 110 -9.70 3.33 10.40
N HIS A 111 -9.41 4.00 11.50
CA HIS A 111 -10.35 4.95 12.09
C HIS A 111 -10.12 6.33 11.46
N VAL A 112 -11.17 6.90 10.88
CA VAL A 112 -11.15 8.24 10.29
C VAL A 112 -11.76 9.24 11.28
N GLY A 113 -10.96 9.64 12.28
CA GLY A 113 -11.34 10.64 13.26
C GLY A 113 -11.23 12.08 12.76
N GLU A 114 -11.62 13.04 13.61
CA GLU A 114 -11.62 14.48 13.30
C GLU A 114 -10.26 15.01 12.83
N ALA A 115 -9.16 14.57 13.45
CA ALA A 115 -7.81 14.97 13.06
C ALA A 115 -7.50 14.58 11.61
N LYS A 116 -7.86 13.35 11.22
CA LYS A 116 -7.66 12.86 9.85
C LYS A 116 -8.58 13.56 8.85
N LEU A 117 -9.83 13.84 9.22
CA LEU A 117 -10.74 14.62 8.38
C LEU A 117 -10.21 16.04 8.16
N ALA A 118 -9.65 16.68 9.20
CA ALA A 118 -9.01 17.98 9.08
C ALA A 118 -7.79 17.93 8.14
N ASP A 119 -6.97 16.89 8.20
CA ASP A 119 -5.86 16.68 7.26
C ASP A 119 -6.32 16.51 5.81
N ARG A 120 -7.41 15.76 5.58
CA ARG A 120 -8.01 15.63 4.25
C ARG A 120 -8.51 16.97 3.72
N ARG A 121 -9.21 17.77 4.55
CA ARG A 121 -9.65 19.13 4.19
C ARG A 121 -8.47 20.03 3.83
N ARG A 122 -7.44 20.08 4.69
CA ARG A 122 -6.20 20.82 4.43
C ARG A 122 -5.50 20.40 3.14
N SER A 123 -5.53 19.11 2.81
CA SER A 123 -4.93 18.60 1.58
C SER A 123 -5.72 19.04 0.33
N LYS A 124 -7.06 19.02 0.40
CA LYS A 124 -7.95 19.49 -0.68
C LYS A 124 -7.88 21.02 -0.87
N GLU A 125 -7.65 21.76 0.21
CA GLU A 125 -7.46 23.22 0.20
C GLU A 125 -5.99 23.64 0.00
N GLY A 126 -5.09 22.67 -0.09
CA GLY A 126 -3.65 22.91 -0.21
C GLY A 126 -3.27 23.63 -1.50
N SER A 127 -2.03 24.13 -1.53
CA SER A 127 -1.50 24.80 -2.72
C SER A 127 -1.49 23.89 -3.95
N GLU A 128 -1.57 24.49 -5.13
CA GLU A 128 -1.56 23.77 -6.41
C GLU A 128 -0.32 22.88 -6.56
N GLY A 129 0.84 23.35 -6.07
CA GLY A 129 2.06 22.54 -6.04
C GLY A 129 1.95 21.31 -5.12
N SER A 130 1.24 21.41 -4.00
CA SER A 130 0.99 20.27 -3.10
C SER A 130 0.10 19.22 -3.76
N LYS A 131 -0.97 19.65 -4.43
CA LYS A 131 -1.89 18.77 -5.18
C LYS A 131 -1.16 18.04 -6.31
N ARG A 132 -0.35 18.76 -7.09
CA ARG A 132 0.50 18.16 -8.14
C ARG A 132 1.49 17.15 -7.57
N ASN A 133 2.09 17.41 -6.41
CA ASN A 133 2.97 16.43 -5.77
C ASN A 133 2.25 15.10 -5.45
N GLY A 134 0.99 15.15 -5.03
CA GLY A 134 0.16 13.95 -4.82
C GLY A 134 -0.21 13.24 -6.12
N TYR A 135 -0.46 14.01 -7.18
CA TYR A 135 -0.80 13.47 -8.50
C TYR A 135 0.33 12.70 -9.20
N TYR A 136 1.58 13.13 -9.00
CA TYR A 136 2.73 12.57 -9.73
C TYR A 136 2.92 11.06 -9.54
N GLY A 137 2.44 10.47 -8.44
CA GLY A 137 2.40 9.01 -8.27
C GLY A 137 1.52 8.36 -9.34
N TYR A 138 0.25 8.76 -9.42
CA TYR A 138 -0.70 8.24 -10.39
C TYR A 138 -0.30 8.53 -11.86
N SER A 139 0.28 9.69 -12.13
CA SER A 139 0.79 9.99 -13.48
C SER A 139 1.95 9.05 -13.85
N PHE A 140 2.83 8.75 -12.90
CA PHE A 140 3.92 7.80 -13.13
C PHE A 140 3.37 6.39 -13.39
N GLU A 141 2.37 5.95 -12.64
CA GLU A 141 1.65 4.70 -12.94
C GLU A 141 1.05 4.71 -14.36
N SER A 142 0.43 5.80 -14.83
CA SER A 142 -0.05 5.90 -16.22
C SER A 142 1.07 5.84 -17.27
N TRP A 143 2.30 6.22 -16.93
CA TRP A 143 3.47 6.04 -17.80
C TRP A 143 4.02 4.60 -17.76
N THR A 144 3.92 3.91 -16.62
CA THR A 144 4.68 2.67 -16.39
C THR A 144 3.84 1.42 -16.21
N CYS A 145 2.53 1.52 -16.00
CA CYS A 145 1.65 0.41 -15.66
C CYS A 145 0.52 0.37 -16.69
N HIS A 146 0.62 -0.51 -17.68
CA HIS A 146 -0.33 -0.54 -18.80
C HIS A 146 -1.27 -1.73 -18.71
N SER A 147 -2.53 -1.53 -19.10
CA SER A 147 -3.39 -2.65 -19.48
C SER A 147 -2.71 -3.51 -20.55
N TRP A 148 -2.94 -4.83 -20.57
CA TRP A 148 -2.30 -5.69 -21.56
C TRP A 148 -2.66 -5.21 -22.98
N ARG A 149 -1.65 -4.78 -23.74
CA ARG A 149 -1.80 -4.46 -25.16
C ARG A 149 -1.22 -5.60 -25.97
N GLU A 150 -1.96 -6.08 -26.96
CA GLU A 150 -1.39 -6.97 -27.97
C GLU A 150 -0.15 -6.31 -28.60
N ARG A 151 0.90 -7.10 -28.85
CA ARG A 151 2.12 -6.59 -29.51
C ARG A 151 1.74 -5.87 -30.80
N GLY A 152 2.03 -4.56 -30.87
CA GLY A 152 1.75 -3.72 -32.04
C GLY A 152 0.65 -2.67 -31.86
N GLN A 153 -0.07 -2.67 -30.72
CA GLN A 153 -1.09 -1.65 -30.46
C GLN A 153 -0.49 -0.39 -29.79
N GLY A 154 -0.16 0.60 -30.63
CA GLY A 154 0.07 2.00 -30.24
C GLY A 154 1.52 2.37 -29.91
N THR A 155 1.94 3.55 -30.38
CA THR A 155 3.24 4.18 -30.08
C THR A 155 3.21 5.04 -28.81
N ASN A 156 2.04 5.23 -28.22
CA ASN A 156 1.88 6.13 -27.08
C ASN A 156 2.16 5.36 -25.78
N ALA A 157 3.26 5.71 -25.12
CA ALA A 157 3.70 5.11 -23.84
C ALA A 157 2.81 5.50 -22.63
N TRP A 158 1.68 6.18 -22.86
CA TRP A 158 0.73 6.62 -21.85
C TRP A 158 -0.52 5.73 -21.88
N ASP A 159 -0.87 5.13 -20.74
CA ASP A 159 -1.97 4.15 -20.68
C ASP A 159 -3.38 4.77 -20.68
N GLY A 160 -3.50 6.07 -20.45
CA GLY A 160 -4.79 6.77 -20.42
C GLY A 160 -4.93 7.72 -19.24
N ASP A 161 -6.04 8.45 -19.21
CA ASP A 161 -6.34 9.39 -18.12
C ASP A 161 -6.29 8.70 -16.76
N VAL A 162 -5.75 9.40 -15.76
CA VAL A 162 -5.64 8.88 -14.40
C VAL A 162 -7.04 8.72 -13.80
N ASN A 163 -7.38 7.50 -13.38
CA ASN A 163 -8.61 7.20 -12.65
C ASN A 163 -8.29 6.40 -11.38
N THR A 164 -8.38 7.04 -10.22
CA THR A 164 -8.00 6.42 -8.93
C THR A 164 -9.07 5.48 -8.36
N ASN A 165 -10.18 5.26 -9.09
CA ASN A 165 -11.13 4.20 -8.77
C ASN A 165 -10.61 2.80 -9.13
N VAL A 166 -9.84 2.71 -10.22
CA VAL A 166 -9.32 1.45 -10.76
C VAL A 166 -8.21 0.94 -9.86
N GLN A 167 -8.34 -0.28 -9.34
CA GLN A 167 -7.31 -0.90 -8.50
C GLN A 167 -7.28 -2.41 -8.74
N TRP A 168 -6.10 -3.00 -8.64
CA TRP A 168 -5.93 -4.44 -8.54
C TRP A 168 -5.26 -4.77 -7.21
N CYS A 169 -5.89 -5.64 -6.44
CA CYS A 169 -5.48 -5.95 -5.09
C CYS A 169 -5.11 -7.43 -4.97
N LEU A 170 -3.97 -7.69 -4.34
CA LEU A 170 -3.60 -9.02 -3.89
C LEU A 170 -4.03 -9.24 -2.45
N VAL A 171 -4.45 -10.46 -2.16
CA VAL A 171 -4.65 -10.95 -0.80
C VAL A 171 -3.58 -12.02 -0.54
N VAL A 172 -2.78 -11.78 0.49
CA VAL A 172 -1.65 -12.65 0.83
C VAL A 172 -1.76 -13.19 2.25
N LYS A 173 -1.32 -14.43 2.44
CA LYS A 173 -1.05 -15.04 3.74
C LYS A 173 0.42 -14.89 4.08
N THR A 174 0.71 -14.42 5.29
CA THR A 174 2.09 -14.24 5.79
C THR A 174 2.17 -14.45 7.30
N LYS A 175 3.34 -14.22 7.90
CA LYS A 175 3.56 -14.29 9.34
C LYS A 175 4.36 -13.09 9.85
N LEU A 176 4.06 -12.69 11.08
CA LEU A 176 4.86 -11.76 11.87
C LEU A 176 5.06 -12.38 13.25
N GLY A 177 6.30 -12.77 13.57
CA GLY A 177 6.56 -13.60 14.74
C GLY A 177 5.75 -14.91 14.68
N SER A 178 4.95 -15.17 15.71
CA SER A 178 4.03 -16.33 15.76
C SER A 178 2.66 -16.05 15.14
N MET A 179 2.30 -14.79 14.87
CA MET A 179 0.99 -14.42 14.35
C MET A 179 0.89 -14.69 12.85
N ARG A 180 -0.17 -15.39 12.43
CA ARG A 180 -0.54 -15.61 11.03
C ARG A 180 -1.38 -14.44 10.55
N LEU A 181 -0.96 -13.79 9.47
CA LEU A 181 -1.61 -12.59 8.95
C LEU A 181 -2.23 -12.88 7.59
N ILE A 182 -3.41 -12.32 7.34
CA ILE A 182 -3.98 -12.15 6.00
C ILE A 182 -4.01 -10.65 5.71
N LEU A 183 -3.33 -10.24 4.64
CA LEU A 183 -3.20 -8.85 4.24
C LEU A 183 -3.77 -8.66 2.83
N GLY A 184 -4.70 -7.72 2.69
CA GLY A 184 -5.09 -7.19 1.38
C GLY A 184 -4.26 -5.97 1.01
N GLY A 185 -3.86 -5.82 -0.24
CA GLY A 185 -3.20 -4.59 -0.68
C GLY A 185 -3.17 -4.43 -2.19
N GLU A 186 -3.33 -3.18 -2.63
CA GLU A 186 -3.16 -2.77 -4.01
C GLU A 186 -1.74 -3.06 -4.51
N VAL A 187 -1.65 -3.47 -5.78
CA VAL A 187 -0.42 -3.72 -6.52
C VAL A 187 -0.48 -2.97 -7.84
N ASP A 188 0.56 -2.19 -8.13
CA ASP A 188 0.56 -1.26 -9.26
C ASP A 188 0.65 -1.97 -10.62
N ALA A 189 1.48 -3.00 -10.73
CA ALA A 189 1.66 -3.79 -11.94
C ALA A 189 2.30 -5.16 -11.67
N VAL A 190 2.42 -5.97 -12.73
CA VAL A 190 3.26 -7.16 -12.77
C VAL A 190 4.34 -7.06 -13.83
N ASP A 191 5.45 -7.75 -13.62
CA ASP A 191 6.47 -7.97 -14.63
C ASP A 191 5.88 -8.76 -15.81
N PRO A 192 6.04 -8.29 -17.06
CA PRO A 192 5.39 -8.93 -18.22
C PRO A 192 5.94 -10.32 -18.59
N VAL A 193 7.08 -10.73 -18.01
CA VAL A 193 7.71 -12.03 -18.30
C VAL A 193 7.45 -13.03 -17.18
N SER A 194 7.75 -12.64 -15.95
CA SER A 194 7.64 -13.50 -14.76
C SER A 194 6.28 -13.42 -14.08
N ASN A 195 5.44 -12.45 -14.45
CA ASN A 195 4.17 -12.13 -13.79
C ASN A 195 4.32 -11.80 -12.29
N ALA A 196 5.54 -11.48 -11.85
CA ALA A 196 5.82 -11.10 -10.48
C ALA A 196 5.31 -9.68 -10.18
N PRO A 197 4.69 -9.42 -9.02
CA PRO A 197 4.26 -8.08 -8.62
C PRO A 197 5.40 -7.06 -8.63
N ILE A 198 5.09 -5.84 -9.06
CA ILE A 198 5.98 -4.67 -9.07
C ILE A 198 5.25 -3.50 -8.39
N GLU A 199 5.96 -2.79 -7.52
CA GLU A 199 5.52 -1.50 -6.97
C GLU A 199 6.22 -0.36 -7.74
N VAL A 200 5.53 0.73 -8.00
CA VAL A 200 6.11 1.94 -8.58
C VAL A 200 5.97 3.10 -7.59
N LYS A 201 6.97 3.98 -7.56
CA LYS A 201 7.01 5.15 -6.69
C LYS A 201 7.61 6.32 -7.41
N THR A 202 7.30 7.52 -6.95
CA THR A 202 8.00 8.74 -7.39
C THR A 202 8.71 9.44 -6.24
N SER A 203 9.81 10.09 -6.55
CA SER A 203 10.51 10.99 -5.62
C SER A 203 11.10 12.17 -6.37
N ARG A 204 11.44 13.24 -5.65
CA ARG A 204 12.26 14.32 -6.20
C ARG A 204 13.65 13.80 -6.47
N ASP A 205 14.29 14.33 -7.50
CA ASP A 205 15.69 14.01 -7.80
C ASP A 205 16.63 14.40 -6.66
N ILE A 206 17.66 13.57 -6.47
CA ILE A 206 18.61 13.71 -5.38
C ILE A 206 19.77 14.57 -5.88
N ARG A 207 19.84 15.82 -5.41
CA ARG A 207 20.88 16.78 -5.82
C ARG A 207 21.84 17.15 -4.69
N SER A 208 21.51 16.77 -3.46
CA SER A 208 22.26 17.08 -2.26
C SER A 208 22.20 15.94 -1.25
N ALA A 209 23.14 15.92 -0.29
CA ALA A 209 23.11 14.96 0.82
C ALA A 209 21.83 15.06 1.67
N LYS A 210 21.20 16.24 1.72
CA LYS A 210 19.92 16.44 2.41
C LYS A 210 18.77 15.76 1.65
N ASP A 211 18.76 15.85 0.32
CA ASP A 211 17.76 15.16 -0.50
C ASP A 211 17.92 13.64 -0.40
N GLU A 212 19.17 13.17 -0.33
CA GLU A 212 19.49 11.76 -0.09
C GLU A 212 18.93 11.29 1.25
N GLU A 213 19.19 12.02 2.34
CA GLU A 213 18.64 11.72 3.66
C GLU A 213 17.10 11.66 3.65
N PHE A 214 16.43 12.62 3.00
CA PHE A 214 14.97 12.61 2.89
C PHE A 214 14.45 11.42 2.09
N PHE A 215 15.13 11.07 1.00
CA PHE A 215 14.80 9.89 0.21
C PHE A 215 14.95 8.61 1.04
N GLU A 216 16.03 8.50 1.79
CA GLU A 216 16.33 7.33 2.62
C GLU A 216 15.34 7.16 3.77
N LYS A 217 14.89 8.26 4.40
CA LYS A 217 13.78 8.22 5.36
C LYS A 217 12.48 7.78 4.70
N LYS A 218 12.18 8.30 3.50
CA LYS A 218 10.98 7.90 2.72
C LYS A 218 11.04 6.43 2.30
N MET A 219 12.23 5.90 2.01
CA MET A 219 12.45 4.54 1.54
C MET A 219 11.98 3.49 2.56
N LEU A 220 11.91 3.81 3.85
CA LEU A 220 11.29 2.93 4.85
C LEU A 220 9.85 2.57 4.48
N ARG A 221 9.03 3.55 4.06
CA ARG A 221 7.65 3.30 3.63
C ARG A 221 7.60 2.42 2.39
N PHE A 222 8.49 2.67 1.42
CA PHE A 222 8.57 1.87 0.20
C PHE A 222 8.90 0.41 0.54
N TYR A 223 9.93 0.22 1.38
CA TYR A 223 10.32 -1.08 1.88
C TYR A 223 9.16 -1.80 2.58
N MET A 224 8.53 -1.17 3.58
CA MET A 224 7.46 -1.82 4.36
C MET A 224 6.22 -2.12 3.52
N GLN A 225 5.84 -1.22 2.61
CA GLN A 225 4.73 -1.47 1.69
C GLN A 225 5.00 -2.72 0.87
N SER A 226 6.13 -2.78 0.17
CA SER A 226 6.46 -3.89 -0.73
C SER A 226 6.78 -5.19 0.01
N PHE A 227 7.54 -5.14 1.10
CA PHE A 227 7.93 -6.30 1.90
C PHE A 227 6.71 -7.05 2.46
N LEU A 228 5.71 -6.32 2.97
CA LEU A 228 4.52 -6.93 3.57
C LEU A 228 3.66 -7.72 2.56
N LEU A 229 3.66 -7.33 1.29
CA LEU A 229 3.01 -8.08 0.20
C LEU A 229 3.93 -9.09 -0.49
N GLY A 230 5.24 -9.07 -0.22
CA GLY A 230 6.21 -9.93 -0.90
C GLY A 230 6.58 -9.44 -2.30
N ILE A 231 6.40 -8.15 -2.57
CA ILE A 231 6.82 -7.51 -3.81
C ILE A 231 8.34 -7.39 -3.80
N GLN A 232 9.00 -7.97 -4.79
CA GLN A 232 10.47 -8.06 -4.84
C GLN A 232 11.11 -6.81 -5.45
N LYS A 233 10.40 -6.10 -6.32
CA LYS A 233 10.93 -4.96 -7.07
C LYS A 233 10.10 -3.71 -6.85
N VAL A 234 10.79 -2.61 -6.60
CA VAL A 234 10.22 -1.26 -6.56
C VAL A 234 10.91 -0.40 -7.60
N ILE A 235 10.14 0.19 -8.51
CA ILE A 235 10.65 1.13 -9.51
C ILE A 235 10.42 2.55 -9.01
N VAL A 236 11.50 3.30 -8.80
CA VAL A 236 11.42 4.69 -8.33
C VAL A 236 11.71 5.65 -9.49
N GLY A 237 10.72 6.43 -9.89
CA GLY A 237 10.89 7.56 -10.80
C GLY A 237 11.35 8.83 -10.08
N PHE A 238 12.52 9.33 -10.43
CA PHE A 238 13.07 10.58 -9.91
C PHE A 238 12.75 11.73 -10.86
N ARG A 239 12.05 12.75 -10.36
CA ARG A 239 11.58 13.90 -11.14
C ARG A 239 12.22 15.21 -10.69
N ASP A 240 12.28 16.16 -11.62
CA ASP A 240 12.64 17.54 -11.31
C ASP A 240 11.49 18.30 -10.61
N HIS A 241 11.76 19.56 -10.26
CA HIS A 241 10.78 20.46 -9.63
C HIS A 241 9.62 20.86 -10.54
N ARG A 242 9.75 20.70 -11.86
CA ARG A 242 8.72 21.01 -12.86
C ARG A 242 7.82 19.79 -13.14
N GLY A 243 8.16 18.62 -12.60
CA GLY A 243 7.38 17.39 -12.78
C GLY A 243 7.83 16.53 -13.95
N PHE A 244 9.02 16.75 -14.51
CA PHE A 244 9.56 15.88 -15.55
C PHE A 244 10.44 14.79 -14.95
N LEU A 245 10.27 13.56 -15.42
CA LEU A 245 11.09 12.42 -15.02
C LEU A 245 12.53 12.61 -15.53
N VAL A 246 13.49 12.65 -14.61
CA VAL A 246 14.93 12.76 -14.90
C VAL A 246 15.54 11.38 -15.10
N THR A 247 15.18 10.43 -14.22
CA THR A 247 15.65 9.05 -14.28
C THR A 247 14.69 8.14 -13.54
N ASN A 248 14.80 6.82 -13.76
CA ASN A 248 14.14 5.83 -12.93
C ASN A 248 15.15 4.76 -12.48
N GLN A 249 14.90 4.18 -11.32
CA GLN A 249 15.77 3.18 -10.72
C GLN A 249 14.95 1.98 -10.25
N GLU A 250 15.36 0.78 -10.65
CA GLU A 250 14.88 -0.46 -10.05
C GLU A 250 15.62 -0.72 -8.73
N MET A 251 14.86 -1.00 -7.68
CA MET A 251 15.38 -1.35 -6.36
C MET A 251 14.83 -2.72 -5.94
N ASP A 252 15.72 -3.62 -5.54
CA ASP A 252 15.34 -4.85 -4.84
C ASP A 252 14.89 -4.49 -3.42
N THR A 253 13.64 -4.83 -3.09
CA THR A 253 13.02 -4.60 -1.78
C THR A 253 13.93 -5.10 -0.65
N LEU A 254 14.54 -6.28 -0.77
CA LEU A 254 15.37 -6.87 0.30
C LEU A 254 16.77 -6.23 0.38
N ALA A 255 17.19 -5.47 -0.63
CA ALA A 255 18.43 -4.73 -0.62
C ALA A 255 18.28 -3.33 0.00
N MET A 256 17.07 -2.74 0.01
CA MET A 256 16.83 -1.38 0.52
C MET A 256 17.37 -1.13 1.94
N PRO A 257 17.21 -2.03 2.94
CA PRO A 257 17.74 -1.77 4.27
C PRO A 257 19.28 -1.69 4.32
N ARG A 258 19.96 -2.32 3.36
CA ARG A 258 21.43 -2.26 3.27
C ARG A 258 21.91 -0.90 2.77
N ALA A 259 21.13 -0.23 1.92
CA ALA A 259 21.48 1.08 1.38
C ALA A 259 21.59 2.17 2.45
N VAL A 260 20.82 2.06 3.54
CA VAL A 260 20.84 3.02 4.66
C VAL A 260 21.75 2.61 5.81
N ARG A 261 22.30 1.38 5.78
CA ARG A 261 23.00 0.80 6.94
C ARG A 261 24.22 1.64 7.32
N GLY A 262 24.35 1.94 8.61
CA GLY A 262 25.48 2.70 9.17
C GLY A 262 25.37 4.22 9.00
N LYS A 263 24.31 4.72 8.36
CA LYS A 263 24.03 6.17 8.29
C LYS A 263 23.37 6.66 9.60
N PRO A 264 23.55 7.94 9.98
CA PRO A 264 22.96 8.48 11.22
C PRO A 264 21.43 8.38 11.30
N HIS A 265 20.75 8.43 10.16
CA HIS A 265 19.29 8.35 10.01
C HIS A 265 18.82 6.97 9.54
N ALA A 266 19.65 5.93 9.69
CA ALA A 266 19.30 4.57 9.31
C ALA A 266 18.09 4.08 10.10
N TRP A 267 17.15 3.45 9.40
CA TRP A 267 16.05 2.70 10.01
C TRP A 267 16.40 1.22 10.06
N ASP A 268 15.92 0.52 11.10
CA ASP A 268 16.09 -0.91 11.28
C ASP A 268 14.79 -1.66 10.98
N PRO A 269 14.72 -2.44 9.88
CA PRO A 269 13.52 -3.19 9.54
C PRO A 269 13.14 -4.23 10.61
N MET A 270 14.10 -4.78 11.36
CA MET A 270 13.81 -5.75 12.41
C MET A 270 13.20 -5.08 13.64
N ALA A 271 13.68 -3.90 14.03
CA ALA A 271 13.07 -3.11 15.09
C ALA A 271 11.63 -2.73 14.74
N CYS A 272 11.39 -2.29 13.50
CA CYS A 272 10.06 -2.02 12.96
C CYS A 272 9.09 -3.21 13.07
N LEU A 273 9.51 -4.38 12.57
CA LEU A 273 8.71 -5.60 12.61
C LEU A 273 8.45 -6.06 14.06
N LYS A 274 9.44 -5.93 14.94
CA LYS A 274 9.30 -6.24 16.36
C LYS A 274 8.29 -5.32 17.03
N ALA A 275 8.37 -4.01 16.79
CA ALA A 275 7.42 -3.04 17.35
C ALA A 275 5.98 -3.36 16.93
N ALA A 276 5.74 -3.62 15.64
CA ALA A 276 4.43 -4.04 15.16
C ALA A 276 3.95 -5.35 15.83
N SER A 277 4.84 -6.33 15.97
CA SER A 277 4.54 -7.62 16.63
C SER A 277 4.17 -7.43 18.10
N ASP A 278 4.90 -6.60 18.82
CA ASP A 278 4.66 -6.32 20.24
C ASP A 278 3.34 -5.58 20.44
N ILE A 279 3.05 -4.58 19.61
CA ILE A 279 1.78 -3.83 19.62
C ILE A 279 0.60 -4.79 19.38
N LEU A 280 0.66 -5.61 18.32
CA LEU A 280 -0.41 -6.54 17.98
C LEU A 280 -0.61 -7.60 19.08
N SER A 281 0.47 -8.09 19.69
CA SER A 281 0.41 -9.05 20.79
C SER A 281 -0.27 -8.44 22.02
N ALA A 282 0.07 -7.19 22.36
CA ALA A 282 -0.56 -6.47 23.46
C ALA A 282 -2.07 -6.25 23.21
N VAL A 283 -2.45 -5.83 22.01
CA VAL A 283 -3.85 -5.65 21.61
C VAL A 283 -4.62 -6.97 21.69
N LYS A 284 -4.05 -8.06 21.15
CA LYS A 284 -4.68 -9.38 21.19
C LYS A 284 -4.90 -9.87 22.62
N ALA A 285 -3.90 -9.72 23.48
CA ALA A 285 -3.99 -10.10 24.89
C ALA A 285 -5.09 -9.30 25.63
N HIS A 286 -5.14 -7.99 25.39
CA HIS A 286 -6.13 -7.10 25.99
C HIS A 286 -7.57 -7.50 25.62
N LEU A 287 -7.84 -7.75 24.33
CA LEU A 287 -9.18 -8.14 23.85
C LEU A 287 -9.56 -9.58 24.27
N SER A 288 -8.57 -10.46 24.40
CA SER A 288 -8.80 -11.84 24.88
C SER A 288 -9.26 -11.87 26.34
N ALA A 289 -8.66 -11.05 27.20
CA ALA A 289 -9.05 -10.94 28.60
C ALA A 289 -10.51 -10.43 28.76
N HIS A 290 -10.90 -9.41 27.99
CA HIS A 290 -12.26 -8.86 28.03
C HIS A 290 -13.32 -9.87 27.56
N THR A 291 -13.02 -10.63 26.51
CA THR A 291 -13.95 -11.67 25.99
C THR A 291 -14.19 -12.80 26.99
N GLN A 292 -13.22 -13.10 27.86
CA GLN A 292 -13.40 -14.10 28.92
C GLN A 292 -14.23 -13.57 30.09
N GLN A 293 -14.09 -12.29 30.44
CA GLN A 293 -14.90 -11.66 31.49
C GLN A 293 -16.38 -11.53 31.09
N SER A 294 -16.68 -11.25 29.82
CA SER A 294 -18.08 -11.14 29.33
C SER A 294 -18.80 -12.48 29.18
N LYS A 295 -18.11 -13.61 29.37
CA LYS A 295 -18.68 -14.97 29.36
C LYS A 295 -18.98 -15.51 30.76
N LEU A 296 -18.70 -14.75 31.82
CA LEU A 296 -19.20 -15.07 33.15
C LEU A 296 -20.74 -14.91 33.12
N PRO A 297 -21.52 -15.93 33.49
CA PRO A 297 -22.97 -15.78 33.57
C PRO A 297 -23.30 -14.68 34.57
N ASP A 298 -24.29 -13.85 34.26
CA ASP A 298 -24.92 -12.97 35.25
C ASP A 298 -25.23 -13.81 36.49
N VAL A 299 -24.50 -13.53 37.57
CA VAL A 299 -24.78 -14.13 38.87
C VAL A 299 -26.14 -13.55 39.27
N LYS A 300 -27.13 -14.44 39.33
CA LYS A 300 -28.54 -14.17 39.67
C LYS A 300 -28.71 -13.23 40.86
#